data_AF-A0A4Q1ZSW0-F1
#
_entry.id   AF-A0A4Q1ZSW0-F1
#
_cell.length_a   1.000
_cell.length_b   1.000
_cell.length_c   1.000
_cell.angle_alpha   90.00
_cell.angle_beta   90.00
_cell.angle_gamma   90.00
#
_symmetry.space_group_name_H-M   'P 1'
#
loop_
_entity.id
_entity.type
_entity.pdbx_description
1 polymer ?
#
loop_
_entity_poly.entity_id
_entity_poly.type
_entity_poly.pdbx_seq_one_letter_code
_entity_poly.pdbx_strand_id
1 'polypeptide(L)'
;MKPNYIDKKYIYLREDQRCYYCEKQLKLGQVTLDHYEPKSEGGTCDYFNLVSSCKRCNTFKQSRVPADIESVHLQLFRQAVKDSKIISVVSKLSQTDFKACADQVTGVCCKNGEGLAFGVDITMHIKENKVYRIEGKCPLST
;
A
#
# COMPACT_ATOMS: atom_id res chain seq x y z
N MET A 1 0.83 20.33 -3.54
CA MET A 1 1.94 19.36 -3.60
C MET A 1 1.48 18.20 -4.49
N LYS A 2 2.12 18.00 -5.65
CA LYS A 2 1.76 16.88 -6.53
C LYS A 2 2.27 15.59 -5.87
N PRO A 3 1.46 14.55 -5.68
CA PRO A 3 1.98 13.29 -5.15
C PRO A 3 3.09 12.77 -6.06
N ASN A 4 4.11 12.15 -5.47
CA ASN A 4 5.08 11.36 -6.23
C ASN A 4 4.32 10.44 -7.20
N TYR A 5 4.84 10.30 -8.41
CA TYR A 5 4.20 9.57 -9.50
C TYR A 5 3.74 8.17 -9.05
N ILE A 6 2.43 7.91 -9.19
CA ILE A 6 1.85 6.57 -9.01
C ILE A 6 1.77 5.88 -10.37
N ASP A 7 2.39 4.71 -10.45
CA ASP A 7 2.34 3.85 -11.62
C ASP A 7 0.98 3.14 -11.67
N LYS A 8 0.01 3.80 -12.29
CA LYS A 8 -1.34 3.26 -12.53
C LYS A 8 -1.29 1.93 -13.31
N LYS A 9 -0.31 1.76 -14.20
CA LYS A 9 -0.18 0.54 -15.00
C LYS A 9 0.24 -0.64 -14.13
N TYR A 10 1.13 -0.43 -13.16
CA TYR A 10 1.47 -1.45 -12.17
C TYR A 10 0.24 -1.93 -11.40
N ILE A 11 -0.56 -1.02 -10.83
CA ILE A 11 -1.77 -1.39 -10.07
C ILE A 11 -2.70 -2.21 -10.96
N TYR A 12 -3.04 -1.69 -12.15
CA TYR A 12 -3.86 -2.42 -13.13
C TYR A 12 -3.37 -3.85 -13.43
N LEU A 13 -2.06 -4.05 -13.60
CA LEU A 13 -1.49 -5.37 -13.86
C LEU A 13 -1.47 -6.27 -12.62
N ARG A 14 -1.26 -5.69 -11.42
CA ARG A 14 -1.31 -6.41 -10.13
C ARG A 14 -2.67 -7.05 -9.89
N GLU A 15 -3.75 -6.40 -10.31
CA GLU A 15 -5.13 -6.95 -10.23
C GLU A 15 -5.56 -7.76 -11.46
N ASP A 16 -4.62 -8.31 -12.25
CA ASP A 16 -4.93 -9.09 -13.46
C ASP A 16 -5.87 -8.34 -14.42
N GLN A 17 -5.70 -7.03 -14.55
CA GLN A 17 -6.50 -6.19 -15.45
C GLN A 17 -7.99 -6.15 -15.09
N ARG A 18 -8.33 -6.37 -13.81
CA ARG A 18 -9.71 -6.42 -13.31
C ARG A 18 -9.97 -5.32 -12.31
N CYS A 19 -11.24 -4.97 -12.15
CA CYS A 19 -11.69 -4.15 -11.03
C CYS A 19 -11.46 -4.92 -9.72
N TYR A 20 -10.76 -4.34 -8.75
CA TYR A 20 -10.51 -4.97 -7.45
C TYR A 20 -11.80 -5.38 -6.73
N TYR A 21 -12.88 -4.61 -6.89
CA TYR A 21 -14.13 -4.83 -6.15
C TYR A 21 -15.11 -5.82 -6.79
N CYS A 22 -15.14 -5.92 -8.12
CA CYS A 22 -16.15 -6.71 -8.82
C CYS A 22 -15.56 -7.66 -9.85
N GLU A 23 -14.23 -7.72 -9.95
CA GLU A 23 -13.46 -8.63 -10.79
C GLU A 23 -13.73 -8.52 -12.30
N LYS A 24 -14.56 -7.55 -12.71
CA LYS A 24 -14.82 -7.23 -14.10
C LYS A 24 -13.52 -6.86 -14.77
N GLN A 25 -13.24 -7.49 -15.91
CA GLN A 25 -12.09 -7.14 -16.74
C GLN A 25 -12.23 -5.72 -17.29
N LEU A 26 -11.16 -4.95 -17.18
CA LEU A 26 -11.07 -3.55 -17.58
C LEU A 26 -10.01 -3.42 -18.67
N LYS A 27 -10.19 -2.46 -19.56
CA LYS A 27 -9.08 -1.90 -20.33
C LYS A 27 -8.38 -0.85 -19.46
N LEU A 28 -7.07 -0.64 -19.65
CA LEU A 28 -6.30 0.34 -18.88
C LEU A 28 -6.94 1.76 -18.86
N GLY A 29 -7.57 2.19 -19.95
CA GLY A 29 -8.28 3.47 -20.03
C GLY A 29 -9.56 3.57 -19.19
N GLN A 30 -10.13 2.44 -18.77
CA GLN A 30 -11.34 2.36 -17.94
C GLN A 30 -11.02 2.30 -16.44
N VAL A 31 -9.76 2.05 -16.09
CA VAL A 31 -9.31 1.95 -14.70
C VAL A 31 -9.32 3.33 -14.07
N THR A 32 -9.89 3.43 -12.88
CA THR A 32 -9.62 4.50 -11.92
C THR A 32 -8.79 3.92 -10.79
N LEU A 33 -7.94 4.74 -10.16
CA LEU A 33 -7.30 4.37 -8.90
C LEU A 33 -8.21 4.83 -7.77
N ASP A 34 -8.47 3.93 -6.84
CA ASP A 34 -9.31 4.20 -5.67
C ASP A 34 -8.50 3.99 -4.39
N HIS A 35 -8.83 4.78 -3.36
CA HIS A 35 -8.24 4.62 -2.04
C HIS A 35 -9.10 3.63 -1.27
N TYR A 36 -8.52 2.49 -0.94
CA TYR A 36 -9.22 1.40 -0.27
C TYR A 36 -9.77 1.88 1.08
N GLU A 37 -8.91 2.51 1.88
CA GLU A 37 -9.28 3.46 2.91
C GLU A 37 -9.45 4.85 2.29
N PRO A 38 -10.64 5.48 2.36
CA PRO A 38 -10.85 6.80 1.81
C PRO A 38 -9.91 7.85 2.40
N LYS A 39 -9.53 8.86 1.61
CA LYS A 39 -8.74 9.99 2.10
C LYS A 39 -9.40 10.75 3.26
N SER A 40 -10.74 10.83 3.28
CA SER A 40 -11.48 11.47 4.36
C SER A 40 -11.29 10.78 5.72
N GLU A 41 -10.96 9.49 5.69
CA GLU A 41 -10.73 8.66 6.87
C GLU A 41 -9.24 8.50 7.21
N GLY A 42 -8.36 9.20 6.49
CA GLY A 42 -6.91 9.17 6.73
C GLY A 42 -6.12 8.31 5.75
N GLY A 43 -6.77 7.67 4.77
CA GLY A 43 -6.13 6.83 3.77
C GLY A 43 -5.04 7.54 2.96
N THR A 44 -3.89 6.89 2.80
CA THR A 44 -2.73 7.45 2.09
C THR A 44 -2.74 7.15 0.59
N CYS A 45 -1.90 7.85 -0.18
CA CYS A 45 -1.67 7.58 -1.61
C CYS A 45 -0.62 6.48 -1.85
N ASP A 46 -0.36 5.60 -0.88
CA ASP A 46 0.66 4.56 -1.01
C ASP A 46 0.08 3.31 -1.68
N TYR A 47 0.93 2.50 -2.34
CA TYR A 47 0.50 1.29 -3.06
C TYR A 47 -0.25 0.27 -2.21
N PHE A 48 -0.06 0.28 -0.89
CA PHE A 48 -0.79 -0.59 0.04
C PHE A 48 -2.26 -0.16 0.23
N ASN A 49 -2.61 1.07 -0.16
CA ASN A 49 -3.96 1.63 -0.03
C ASN A 49 -4.61 1.97 -1.39
N LEU A 50 -3.92 1.78 -2.51
CA LEU A 50 -4.46 2.06 -3.84
C LEU A 50 -4.82 0.77 -4.57
N VAL A 51 -6.01 0.72 -5.17
CA VAL A 51 -6.50 -0.41 -5.99
C VAL A 51 -7.07 0.06 -7.32
N SER A 52 -7.07 -0.80 -8.34
CA SER A 52 -7.82 -0.52 -9.57
C SER A 52 -9.32 -0.70 -9.37
N SER A 53 -10.11 0.24 -9.87
CA SER A 53 -11.56 0.23 -9.75
C SER A 53 -12.23 0.68 -11.04
N CYS A 54 -13.35 0.05 -11.38
CA CYS A 54 -14.22 0.55 -12.43
C CYS A 54 -15.04 1.75 -11.93
N LYS A 55 -15.47 2.64 -12.83
CA LYS A 55 -16.25 3.83 -12.47
C LYS A 55 -17.47 3.51 -11.59
N ARG A 56 -18.21 2.43 -11.90
CA ARG A 56 -19.40 2.02 -11.13
C ARG A 56 -19.05 1.65 -9.69
N CYS A 57 -18.03 0.82 -9.47
CA CYS A 57 -17.63 0.40 -8.13
C CYS A 57 -17.05 1.56 -7.33
N ASN A 58 -16.22 2.39 -7.95
CA ASN A 58 -15.66 3.59 -7.32
C ASN A 58 -16.79 4.54 -6.83
N THR A 59 -17.75 4.84 -7.70
CA THR A 59 -18.93 5.64 -7.34
C THR A 59 -19.81 4.97 -6.29
N PHE A 60 -19.92 3.64 -6.28
CA PHE A 60 -20.69 2.93 -5.26
C PHE A 60 -19.98 2.98 -3.90
N LYS A 61 -18.68 2.65 -3.84
CA LYS A 61 -17.90 2.65 -2.60
C LYS A 61 -17.94 4.01 -1.90
N GLN A 62 -17.68 5.10 -2.64
CA GLN A 62 -17.56 6.45 -2.08
C GLN A 62 -16.54 6.46 -0.91
N SER A 63 -16.89 7.12 0.19
CA SER A 63 -16.11 7.17 1.43
C SER A 63 -16.41 6.02 2.39
N ARG A 64 -16.98 4.90 1.92
CA ARG A 64 -17.13 3.72 2.79
C ARG A 64 -15.77 3.07 3.03
N VAL A 65 -15.50 2.75 4.29
CA VAL A 65 -14.35 1.95 4.73
C VAL A 65 -14.74 0.48 4.65
N PRO A 66 -14.05 -0.34 3.83
CA PRO A 66 -14.28 -1.78 3.81
C PRO A 66 -13.90 -2.43 5.15
N ALA A 67 -14.64 -3.46 5.58
CA ALA A 67 -14.41 -4.12 6.87
C ALA A 67 -13.11 -4.94 6.93
N ASP A 68 -12.59 -5.33 5.78
CA ASP A 68 -11.39 -6.14 5.55
C ASP A 68 -10.12 -5.31 5.35
N ILE A 69 -10.16 -4.01 5.65
CA ILE A 69 -9.07 -3.04 5.48
C ILE A 69 -7.71 -3.53 5.98
N GLU A 70 -7.64 -4.08 7.19
CA GLU A 70 -6.38 -4.53 7.79
C GLU A 70 -5.72 -5.64 6.95
N SER A 71 -6.53 -6.62 6.52
CA SER A 71 -6.05 -7.76 5.74
C SER A 71 -5.60 -7.34 4.33
N VAL A 72 -6.35 -6.42 3.70
CA VAL A 72 -6.05 -5.90 2.37
C VAL A 72 -4.80 -5.02 2.40
N HIS A 73 -4.67 -4.11 3.37
CA HIS A 73 -3.49 -3.26 3.52
C HIS A 73 -2.23 -4.09 3.71
N LEU A 74 -2.27 -5.13 4.57
CA LEU A 74 -1.14 -6.02 4.77
C LEU A 74 -0.75 -6.77 3.49
N GLN A 75 -1.74 -7.33 2.77
CA GLN A 75 -1.50 -8.03 1.50
C GLN A 75 -0.85 -7.11 0.47
N LEU A 76 -1.42 -5.92 0.27
CA LEU A 76 -0.95 -4.98 -0.74
C LEU A 76 0.41 -4.38 -0.38
N PHE A 77 0.69 -4.16 0.90
CA PHE A 77 2.01 -3.75 1.40
C PHE A 77 3.08 -4.79 1.06
N ARG A 78 2.87 -6.04 1.45
CA ARG A 78 3.82 -7.13 1.19
C ARG A 78 4.09 -7.29 -0.31
N GLN A 79 3.04 -7.25 -1.13
CA GLN A 79 3.19 -7.32 -2.59
C GLN A 79 3.98 -6.13 -3.14
N ALA A 80 3.69 -4.90 -2.67
CA ALA A 80 4.41 -3.71 -3.11
C ALA A 80 5.88 -3.70 -2.67
N VAL A 81 6.23 -4.26 -1.51
CA VAL A 81 7.63 -4.43 -1.08
C VAL A 81 8.34 -5.48 -1.92
N LYS A 82 7.69 -6.62 -2.17
CA LYS A 82 8.21 -7.69 -3.04
C LYS A 82 8.56 -7.14 -4.43
N ASP A 83 7.65 -6.36 -5.01
CA ASP A 83 7.77 -5.75 -6.35
C ASP A 83 8.61 -4.46 -6.37
N SER A 84 9.23 -4.09 -5.25
CA SER A 84 10.06 -2.88 -5.10
C SER A 84 9.31 -1.58 -5.43
N LYS A 85 7.99 -1.56 -5.24
CA LYS A 85 7.12 -0.39 -5.36
C LYS A 85 7.02 0.40 -4.06
N ILE A 86 7.19 -0.26 -2.92
CA ILE A 86 7.54 0.35 -1.64
C ILE A 86 8.98 -0.04 -1.32
N ILE A 87 9.83 0.95 -1.06
CA ILE A 87 11.27 0.75 -0.79
C ILE A 87 11.67 1.39 0.55
N SER A 88 12.76 0.93 1.13
CA SER A 88 13.37 1.62 2.28
C SER A 88 14.29 2.74 1.81
N VAL A 89 14.25 3.88 2.49
CA VAL A 89 15.27 4.95 2.38
C VAL A 89 15.97 5.18 3.73
N VAL A 90 15.78 4.28 4.69
CA VAL A 90 16.47 4.29 5.98
C VAL A 90 17.96 4.01 5.76
N SER A 91 18.82 4.78 6.40
CA SER A 91 20.27 4.60 6.31
C SER A 91 20.69 3.23 6.89
N LYS A 92 21.76 2.66 6.33
CA LYS A 92 22.35 1.39 6.79
C LYS A 92 21.42 0.16 6.73
N LEU A 93 20.29 0.23 6.02
CA LEU A 93 19.44 -0.93 5.75
C LEU A 93 19.45 -1.23 4.25
N SER A 94 19.94 -2.41 3.88
CA SER A 94 19.89 -2.83 2.47
C SER A 94 18.43 -3.10 2.04
N GLN A 95 18.15 -3.05 0.73
CA GLN A 95 16.81 -3.42 0.25
C GLN A 95 16.48 -4.90 0.51
N THR A 96 17.49 -5.77 0.59
CA THR A 96 17.31 -7.19 0.91
C THR A 96 16.87 -7.36 2.36
N ASP A 97 17.58 -6.73 3.29
CA ASP A 97 17.25 -6.78 4.72
C ASP A 97 15.90 -6.12 5.00
N PHE A 98 15.60 -5.03 4.29
CA PHE A 98 14.28 -4.39 4.33
C PHE A 98 13.17 -5.37 3.93
N LYS A 99 13.31 -6.11 2.84
CA LYS A 99 12.31 -7.09 2.41
C LYS A 99 12.08 -8.16 3.48
N ALA A 100 13.15 -8.69 4.06
CA ALA A 100 13.05 -9.68 5.13
C ALA A 100 12.44 -9.12 6.44
N CYS A 101 12.62 -7.83 6.73
CA CYS A 101 11.94 -7.17 7.84
C CYS A 101 10.47 -6.85 7.52
N ALA A 102 10.11 -6.58 6.27
CA ALA A 102 8.73 -6.40 5.84
C ALA A 102 7.89 -7.69 5.94
N ASP A 103 8.52 -8.85 5.81
CA ASP A 103 7.85 -10.15 5.99
C ASP A 103 7.36 -10.38 7.44
N GLN A 104 7.96 -9.69 8.41
CA GLN A 104 7.60 -9.77 9.84
C GLN A 104 6.47 -8.82 10.24
N VAL A 105 6.06 -7.92 9.34
CA VAL A 105 4.92 -7.04 9.55
C VAL A 105 3.65 -7.89 9.62
N THR A 106 2.84 -7.65 10.64
CA THR A 106 1.56 -8.35 10.89
C THR A 106 0.35 -7.46 10.63
N GLY A 107 0.53 -6.15 10.51
CA GLY A 107 -0.55 -5.22 10.22
C GLY A 107 -0.03 -3.94 9.55
N VAL A 108 -0.90 -3.30 8.77
CA VAL A 108 -0.63 -2.01 8.14
C VAL A 108 -1.88 -1.14 8.29
N CYS A 109 -1.71 0.12 8.69
CA CYS A 109 -2.82 1.08 8.79
C CYS A 109 -2.39 2.47 8.33
N CYS A 110 -3.35 3.34 8.03
CA CYS A 110 -3.09 4.76 7.83
C CYS A 110 -3.33 5.53 9.13
N LYS A 111 -2.43 6.46 9.46
CA LYS A 111 -2.56 7.35 10.62
C LYS A 111 -1.95 8.70 10.30
N ASN A 112 -2.70 9.78 10.51
CA ASN A 112 -2.24 11.16 10.29
C ASN A 112 -1.69 11.41 8.86
N GLY A 113 -2.22 10.73 7.85
CA GLY A 113 -1.75 10.84 6.46
C GLY A 113 -0.44 10.10 6.16
N GLU A 114 -0.01 9.20 7.05
CA GLU A 114 1.15 8.34 6.90
C GLU A 114 0.74 6.86 7.06
N GLY A 115 1.44 5.96 6.39
CA GLY A 115 1.26 4.52 6.59
C GLY A 115 2.11 4.02 7.75
N LEU A 116 1.57 3.13 8.56
CA LEU A 116 2.30 2.45 9.63
C LEU A 116 2.20 0.95 9.38
N ALA A 117 3.33 0.30 9.11
CA ALA A 117 3.44 -1.15 9.03
C ALA A 117 4.09 -1.66 10.32
N PHE A 118 3.37 -2.45 11.10
CA PHE A 118 3.80 -2.90 12.43
C PHE A 118 3.83 -4.42 12.56
N GLY A 119 4.76 -4.91 13.35
CA GLY A 119 4.91 -6.30 13.78
C GLY A 119 5.17 -6.37 15.29
N VAL A 120 5.69 -7.50 15.78
CA VAL A 120 5.91 -7.71 17.23
C VAL A 120 6.87 -6.68 17.84
N ASP A 121 8.02 -6.44 17.19
CA ASP A 121 9.06 -5.52 17.68
C ASP A 121 9.54 -4.56 16.58
N ILE A 122 8.69 -4.25 15.60
CA ILE A 122 9.04 -3.38 14.48
C ILE A 122 7.87 -2.49 14.08
N THR A 123 8.16 -1.22 13.86
CA THR A 123 7.23 -0.26 13.26
C THR A 123 7.93 0.47 12.13
N MET A 124 7.39 0.37 10.92
CA MET A 124 7.88 1.06 9.72
C MET A 124 6.93 2.21 9.38
N HIS A 125 7.47 3.42 9.26
CA HIS A 125 6.72 4.59 8.82
C HIS A 125 6.86 4.76 7.31
N ILE A 126 5.72 4.81 6.63
CA ILE A 126 5.59 4.84 5.18
C ILE A 126 5.03 6.19 4.76
N LYS A 127 5.70 6.82 3.78
CA LYS A 127 5.21 8.04 3.14
C LYS A 127 5.66 8.07 1.69
N GLU A 128 4.73 8.32 0.78
CA GLU A 128 4.98 8.42 -0.65
C GLU A 128 5.73 7.20 -1.21
N ASN A 129 5.29 6.02 -0.81
CA ASN A 129 5.82 4.70 -1.16
C ASN A 129 7.25 4.44 -0.67
N LYS A 130 7.67 5.14 0.39
CA LYS A 130 8.99 4.96 1.00
C LYS A 130 8.85 4.70 2.49
N VAL A 131 9.51 3.66 2.98
CA VAL A 131 9.79 3.49 4.41
C VAL A 131 10.94 4.41 4.76
N TYR A 132 10.67 5.46 5.53
CA TYR A 132 11.66 6.51 5.85
C TYR A 132 12.15 6.44 7.30
N ARG A 133 11.46 5.70 8.16
CA ARG A 133 11.82 5.47 9.55
C ARG A 133 11.38 4.07 9.96
N ILE A 134 12.23 3.40 10.72
CA ILE A 134 11.93 2.12 11.37
C ILE A 134 12.24 2.27 12.85
N GLU A 135 11.30 1.86 13.68
CA GLU A 135 11.43 1.79 15.13
C GLU A 135 11.44 0.31 15.56
N GLY A 136 12.12 0.02 16.66
CA GLY A 136 12.28 -1.34 17.17
C GLY A 136 13.43 -2.10 16.52
N LYS A 137 13.43 -3.43 16.64
CA LYS A 137 14.49 -4.31 16.13
C LYS A 137 14.06 -4.93 14.81
N CYS A 138 14.68 -4.51 13.72
CA CYS A 138 14.76 -5.33 12.52
C CYS A 138 15.82 -6.41 12.82
N PRO A 139 15.49 -7.70 12.95
CA PRO A 139 16.44 -8.72 13.42
C PRO A 139 17.64 -8.95 12.49
N LEU A 140 17.69 -8.23 11.36
CA LEU A 140 18.73 -8.30 10.35
C LEU A 140 19.52 -6.99 10.21
N SER A 141 19.22 -5.95 11.00
CA SER A 141 20.07 -4.75 11.04
C SER A 141 21.25 -4.99 11.99
N THR A 142 22.44 -5.20 11.42
CA THR A 142 23.73 -5.06 12.14
C THR A 142 24.02 -3.62 12.49
#